data_AF-A0A7C5LEG7-F1
#
_entry.id   AF-A0A7C5LEG7-F1
#
_cell.length_a   1.000
_cell.length_b   1.000
_cell.length_c   1.000
_cell.angle_alpha   90.00
_cell.angle_beta   90.00
_cell.angle_gamma   90.00
#
_symmetry.space_group_name_H-M   'P 1'
#
loop_
_entity.id
_entity.type
_entity.pdbx_description
1 polymer ?
#
loop_
_entity_poly.entity_id
_entity_poly.type
_entity_poly.pdbx_seq_one_letter_code
_entity_poly.pdbx_strand_id
1 'polypeptide(L)'
;MKFFNKTELILFLLFGGLFCLYLFLIPFSPYWLDSPEFVASAFSFSLSHPPGHPFYLMIGKFFSMIPLGNIAFRLNLMSAVCALVALIFGILCGFEIMSKNSNIGKRISILIPLLCIIPIALSPGWIHQATHAEVYSSETMLLSMSLWFFIKFLIVDYQKDKNVPFQTQYGDSNFKFLLFGLVTFSLSLAVHPFISLILLPAIVAAIATHAVLWRWQYPVRKLLVISASLSIGTLVYLFIAVRGNVSPTMIMGKVETLWDFLWTVSAKVYQKSASVRGIYAVKQRESGTLFLLLKEIGFILPLLSSAGVYFLLRKVNLLPAGILYLLGIFLTLLSRVLLPFDTANPDVIGYMMIIEILISGATCAFFFAIWQIKWGRVLGIILLFTMVVHSIFEAKKNITFALKMRDCPGLVLFLLDSEKEGNTLPFAKDFSTLFSTSFLQYYDEKVKLSRPDEMHISVPFLGYRGVAEDVAKTSSEMRKVALGYIATGEIRASDLAELALYNPVYYEPYPDISEEFIPYLIPQGIKTAFYSQPVSKEDFASATRTGNENIRHIINRAGICLQEPQTERYLLWLIYNRALLAGRRGAIKEAIESANLGLKINPDIPELKNLIQFLQKTGKPIKDISPFLPPKID
;
A
#
# COMPACT_ATOMS: atom_id res chain seq x y z
N MET A 1 15.95 31.50 28.87
CA MET A 1 15.31 30.76 27.76
C MET A 1 13.80 30.77 28.00
N LYS A 2 13.02 31.51 27.19
CA LYS A 2 11.55 31.41 27.24
C LYS A 2 11.18 30.11 26.53
N PHE A 3 10.97 29.04 27.29
CA PHE A 3 10.37 27.81 26.77
C PHE A 3 8.98 28.14 26.18
N PHE A 4 8.66 27.45 25.09
CA PHE A 4 7.46 27.51 24.23
C PHE A 4 6.25 28.33 24.75
N ASN A 5 5.61 29.10 23.87
CA ASN A 5 4.28 29.63 24.19
C ASN A 5 3.27 28.47 24.36
N LYS A 6 2.15 28.70 25.08
CA LYS A 6 1.17 27.63 25.40
C LYS A 6 0.70 26.85 24.17
N THR A 7 0.58 27.49 23.01
CA THR A 7 0.16 26.84 21.77
C THR A 7 1.26 25.94 21.19
N GLU A 8 2.50 26.43 21.18
CA GLU A 8 3.66 25.64 20.76
C GLU A 8 3.87 24.41 21.65
N LEU A 9 3.65 24.55 22.97
CA LEU A 9 3.70 23.42 23.89
C LEU A 9 2.61 22.38 23.59
N ILE A 10 1.38 22.80 23.31
CA ILE A 10 0.29 21.88 22.93
C ILE A 10 0.64 21.12 21.65
N LEU A 11 1.17 21.82 20.63
CA LEU A 11 1.59 21.18 19.39
C LEU A 11 2.72 20.18 19.64
N PHE A 12 3.74 20.59 20.41
CA PHE A 12 4.85 19.71 20.77
C PHE A 12 4.38 18.46 21.51
N LEU A 13 3.51 18.59 22.51
CA LEU A 13 2.98 17.46 23.27
C LEU A 13 2.10 16.55 22.41
N LEU A 14 1.27 17.10 21.53
CA LEU A 14 0.43 16.29 20.65
C LEU A 14 1.27 15.51 19.64
N PHE A 15 2.17 16.18 18.91
CA PHE A 15 3.01 15.51 17.91
C PHE A 15 4.03 14.58 18.53
N GLY A 16 4.62 14.97 19.67
CA GLY A 16 5.45 14.08 20.47
C GLY A 16 4.69 12.85 20.94
N GLY A 17 3.44 13.03 21.38
CA GLY A 17 2.54 11.94 21.78
C GLY A 17 2.19 11.00 20.62
N LEU A 18 1.79 11.54 19.46
CA LEU A 18 1.50 10.75 18.26
C LEU A 18 2.74 10.03 17.72
N PHE A 19 3.91 10.68 17.74
CA PHE A 19 5.16 10.03 17.38
C PHE A 19 5.51 8.88 18.32
N CYS A 20 5.41 9.09 19.64
CA CYS A 20 5.63 8.03 20.62
C CYS A 20 4.63 6.88 20.43
N LEU A 21 3.37 7.19 20.12
CA LEU A 21 2.34 6.20 19.84
C LEU A 21 2.72 5.35 18.62
N TYR A 22 3.01 5.97 17.47
CA TYR A 22 3.39 5.22 16.27
C TYR A 22 4.69 4.45 16.49
N LEU A 23 5.70 5.06 17.14
CA LEU A 23 6.95 4.40 17.46
C LEU A 23 6.74 3.13 18.30
N PHE A 24 5.80 3.15 19.25
CA PHE A 24 5.46 1.99 20.07
C PHE A 24 4.69 0.90 19.30
N LEU A 25 3.99 1.29 18.23
CA LEU A 25 3.22 0.41 17.37
C LEU A 25 3.99 -0.16 16.18
N ILE A 26 5.20 0.34 15.89
CA ILE A 26 6.04 -0.17 14.79
C ILE A 26 6.51 -1.61 15.09
N PRO A 27 6.32 -2.56 14.17
CA PRO A 27 6.90 -3.89 14.27
C PRO A 27 8.38 -3.93 13.83
N PHE A 28 9.09 -4.97 14.30
CA PHE A 28 10.47 -5.28 13.91
C PHE A 28 10.57 -6.18 12.66
N SER A 29 9.45 -6.55 12.05
CA SER A 29 9.39 -7.29 10.80
C SER A 29 8.78 -6.42 9.70
N PRO A 30 9.00 -6.74 8.41
CA PRO A 30 8.10 -6.24 7.39
C PRO A 30 6.68 -6.77 7.67
N TYR A 31 5.67 -6.09 7.12
CA TYR A 31 4.33 -6.64 7.04
C TYR A 31 4.27 -7.72 5.93
N TRP A 32 3.06 -8.12 5.57
CA TRP A 32 2.78 -8.90 4.37
C TRP A 32 2.70 -8.00 3.13
N LEU A 33 2.32 -8.57 1.98
CA LEU A 33 2.13 -7.86 0.71
C LEU A 33 3.44 -7.22 0.20
N ASP A 34 3.43 -5.94 -0.15
CA ASP A 34 4.53 -5.24 -0.82
C ASP A 34 5.62 -4.80 0.17
N SER A 35 5.30 -4.70 1.46
CA SER A 35 6.21 -4.27 2.52
C SER A 35 7.60 -4.96 2.51
N PRO A 36 7.71 -6.29 2.42
CA PRO A 36 9.02 -6.97 2.34
C PRO A 36 9.85 -6.51 1.13
N GLU A 37 9.22 -6.31 -0.02
CA GLU A 37 9.88 -5.84 -1.24
C GLU A 37 10.37 -4.41 -1.08
N PHE A 38 9.55 -3.52 -0.54
CA PHE A 38 9.91 -2.13 -0.31
C PHE A 38 11.08 -2.00 0.66
N VAL A 39 11.07 -2.78 1.74
CA VAL A 39 12.17 -2.86 2.71
C VAL A 39 13.46 -3.35 2.03
N ALA A 40 13.37 -4.43 1.26
CA ALA A 40 14.51 -5.00 0.54
C ALA A 40 15.07 -4.05 -0.51
N SER A 41 14.19 -3.45 -1.32
CA SER A 41 14.55 -2.56 -2.42
C SER A 41 15.16 -1.25 -1.92
N ALA A 42 14.60 -0.68 -0.84
CA ALA A 42 15.17 0.51 -0.23
C ALA A 42 16.56 0.23 0.38
N PHE A 43 16.74 -0.94 1.02
CA PHE A 43 18.02 -1.32 1.62
C PHE A 43 19.11 -1.59 0.58
N SER A 44 18.82 -2.43 -0.42
CA SER A 44 19.73 -2.76 -1.52
C SER A 44 19.87 -1.63 -2.54
N PHE A 45 18.99 -0.62 -2.45
CA PHE A 45 18.87 0.47 -3.41
C PHE A 45 18.63 -0.06 -4.84
N SER A 46 17.77 -1.09 -4.94
CA SER A 46 17.32 -1.71 -6.21
C SER A 46 16.07 -1.01 -6.76
N LEU A 47 15.46 -1.61 -7.77
CA LEU A 47 14.12 -1.26 -8.23
C LEU A 47 13.09 -2.11 -7.49
N SER A 48 11.88 -1.58 -7.33
CA SER A 48 10.68 -2.34 -6.93
C SER A 48 9.81 -2.62 -8.15
N HIS A 49 8.67 -3.29 -7.94
CA HIS A 49 7.65 -3.50 -8.95
C HIS A 49 7.24 -2.18 -9.63
N PRO A 50 6.85 -2.20 -10.92
CA PRO A 50 6.42 -1.02 -11.66
C PRO A 50 5.35 -0.24 -10.89
N PRO A 51 5.41 1.10 -10.79
CA PRO A 51 6.26 2.03 -11.53
C PRO A 51 7.67 2.23 -10.96
N GLY A 52 8.09 1.44 -9.97
CA GLY A 52 9.44 1.43 -9.42
C GLY A 52 9.69 2.40 -8.26
N HIS A 53 8.68 3.19 -7.89
CA HIS A 53 8.63 4.04 -6.68
C HIS A 53 9.95 4.76 -6.30
N PRO A 54 10.63 5.43 -7.25
CA PRO A 54 12.03 5.84 -7.08
C PRO A 54 12.26 6.82 -5.91
N PHE A 55 11.37 7.78 -5.69
CA PHE A 55 11.54 8.73 -4.59
C PHE A 55 11.30 8.07 -3.23
N TYR A 56 10.35 7.13 -3.14
CA TYR A 56 10.15 6.31 -1.94
C TYR A 56 11.42 5.55 -1.58
N LEU A 57 12.03 4.89 -2.57
CA LEU A 57 13.27 4.12 -2.37
C LEU A 57 14.45 5.00 -1.96
N MET A 58 14.52 6.25 -2.44
CA MET A 58 15.55 7.22 -2.00
C MET A 58 15.38 7.63 -0.53
N ILE A 59 14.16 7.93 -0.09
CA ILE A 59 13.89 8.22 1.33
C ILE A 59 14.14 6.97 2.17
N GLY A 60 13.70 5.81 1.69
CA GLY A 60 13.91 4.54 2.36
C GLY A 60 15.39 4.21 2.53
N LYS A 61 16.21 4.44 1.50
CA LYS A 61 17.66 4.26 1.61
C LYS A 61 18.25 5.14 2.70
N PHE A 62 17.83 6.40 2.78
CA PHE A 62 18.24 7.30 3.86
C PHE A 62 17.90 6.74 5.26
N PHE A 63 16.66 6.29 5.46
CA PHE A 63 16.25 5.69 6.75
C PHE A 63 16.96 4.37 7.06
N SER A 64 17.24 3.55 6.05
CA SER A 64 17.97 2.28 6.22
C SER A 64 19.38 2.48 6.80
N MET A 65 19.99 3.65 6.59
CA MET A 65 21.33 3.99 7.10
C MET A 65 21.32 4.50 8.56
N ILE A 66 20.14 4.80 9.13
CA ILE A 66 20.03 5.22 10.53
C ILE A 66 20.35 4.02 11.44
N PRO A 67 21.23 4.14 12.44
CA PRO A 67 21.66 3.00 13.27
C PRO A 67 20.65 2.67 14.40
N LEU A 68 19.38 2.45 14.05
CA LEU A 68 18.30 2.11 15.00
C LEU A 68 17.59 0.82 14.56
N GLY A 69 17.51 -0.17 15.45
CA GLY A 69 16.81 -1.43 15.17
C GLY A 69 17.33 -2.16 13.92
N ASN A 70 16.55 -3.10 13.40
CA ASN A 70 16.82 -3.78 12.13
C ASN A 70 16.27 -2.96 10.94
N ILE A 71 16.56 -3.39 9.71
CA ILE A 71 16.19 -2.64 8.50
C ILE A 71 14.68 -2.47 8.35
N ALA A 72 13.89 -3.50 8.67
CA ALA A 72 12.43 -3.42 8.61
C ALA A 72 11.88 -2.34 9.56
N PHE A 73 12.37 -2.33 10.81
CA PHE A 73 12.04 -1.29 11.79
C PHE A 73 12.35 0.12 11.27
N ARG A 74 13.49 0.32 10.59
CA ARG A 74 13.90 1.64 10.06
C ARG A 74 12.97 2.14 8.96
N LEU A 75 12.52 1.27 8.06
CA LEU A 75 11.54 1.66 7.04
C LEU A 75 10.13 1.82 7.60
N ASN A 76 9.74 1.02 8.59
CA ASN A 76 8.49 1.26 9.33
C ASN A 76 8.53 2.63 10.05
N LEU A 77 9.68 3.02 10.60
CA LEU A 77 9.92 4.34 11.18
C LEU A 77 9.82 5.47 10.15
N MET A 78 10.30 5.23 8.92
CA MET A 78 10.10 6.17 7.81
C MET A 78 8.61 6.43 7.59
N SER A 79 7.78 5.38 7.52
CA SER A 79 6.33 5.54 7.38
C SER A 79 5.72 6.37 8.50
N ALA A 80 6.13 6.14 9.75
CA ALA A 80 5.63 6.91 10.89
C ALA A 80 5.97 8.40 10.80
N VAL A 81 7.21 8.73 10.40
CA VAL A 81 7.65 10.11 10.20
C VAL A 81 6.88 10.76 9.04
N CYS A 82 6.77 10.09 7.90
CA CYS A 82 6.02 10.58 6.75
C CYS A 82 4.54 10.83 7.08
N ALA A 83 3.89 9.90 7.78
CA ALA A 83 2.50 10.05 8.22
C ALA A 83 2.32 11.26 9.16
N LEU A 84 3.24 11.49 10.09
CA LEU A 84 3.18 12.67 10.97
C LEU A 84 3.37 13.98 10.20
N VAL A 85 4.32 14.02 9.25
CA VAL A 85 4.50 15.18 8.39
C VAL A 85 3.23 15.44 7.58
N ALA A 86 2.57 14.38 7.08
CA ALA A 86 1.31 14.51 6.38
C ALA A 86 0.21 15.15 7.26
N LEU A 87 0.10 14.72 8.52
CA LEU A 87 -0.82 15.33 9.48
C LEU A 87 -0.48 16.81 9.75
N ILE A 88 0.80 17.16 9.91
CA ILE A 88 1.25 18.54 10.09
C ILE A 88 0.77 19.41 8.93
N PHE A 89 1.02 18.99 7.69
CA PHE A 89 0.59 19.76 6.52
C PHE A 89 -0.93 19.79 6.36
N GLY A 90 -1.66 18.75 6.77
CA GLY A 90 -3.12 18.77 6.89
C GLY A 90 -3.64 19.83 7.87
N ILE A 91 -3.02 19.95 9.05
CA ILE A 91 -3.32 21.03 10.02
C ILE A 91 -3.02 22.39 9.40
N LEU A 92 -1.90 22.53 8.68
CA LEU A 92 -1.54 23.78 8.03
C LEU A 92 -2.55 24.18 6.93
N CYS A 93 -3.08 23.22 6.17
CA CYS A 93 -4.18 23.47 5.22
C CYS A 93 -5.41 24.07 5.92
N GLY A 94 -5.82 23.49 7.05
CA GLY A 94 -6.92 24.01 7.86
C GLY A 94 -6.62 25.38 8.46
N PHE A 95 -5.38 25.61 8.92
CA PHE A 95 -4.93 26.89 9.47
C PHE A 95 -4.99 28.01 8.42
N GLU A 96 -4.53 27.77 7.19
CA GLU A 96 -4.59 28.77 6.12
C GLU A 96 -6.03 29.19 5.82
N ILE A 97 -6.99 28.26 5.85
CA ILE A 97 -8.43 28.58 5.74
C ILE A 97 -8.90 29.39 6.96
N MET A 98 -8.62 28.90 8.17
CA MET A 98 -9.08 29.51 9.43
C MET A 98 -8.57 30.92 9.65
N SER A 99 -7.33 31.18 9.27
CA SER A 99 -6.65 32.47 9.48
C SER A 99 -7.28 33.63 8.70
N LYS A 100 -8.12 33.34 7.69
CA LYS A 100 -8.80 34.35 6.87
C LYS A 100 -10.00 35.00 7.54
N ASN A 101 -10.41 34.51 8.71
CA ASN A 101 -11.45 35.13 9.51
C ASN A 101 -10.82 36.02 10.57
N SER A 102 -10.87 37.34 10.37
CA SER A 102 -10.34 38.31 11.34
C SER A 102 -11.02 38.23 12.71
N ASN A 103 -12.22 37.65 12.81
CA ASN A 103 -12.93 37.45 14.07
C ASN A 103 -12.48 36.19 14.83
N ILE A 104 -11.64 35.34 14.23
CA ILE A 104 -11.07 34.15 14.86
C ILE A 104 -9.65 34.47 15.30
N GLY A 105 -9.41 34.45 16.61
CA GLY A 105 -8.07 34.65 17.15
C GLY A 105 -7.11 33.53 16.72
N LYS A 106 -5.83 33.87 16.51
CA LYS A 106 -4.77 32.94 16.05
C LYS A 106 -4.75 31.59 16.78
N ARG A 107 -5.04 31.57 18.09
CA ARG A 107 -5.12 30.33 18.87
C ARG A 107 -6.22 29.39 18.37
N ILE A 108 -7.41 29.90 18.13
CA ILE A 108 -8.54 29.11 17.64
C ILE A 108 -8.26 28.63 16.22
N SER A 109 -7.64 29.46 15.38
CA SER A 109 -7.23 29.08 14.03
C SER A 109 -6.21 27.92 13.99
N ILE A 110 -5.50 27.66 15.09
CA ILE A 110 -4.59 26.51 15.25
C ILE A 110 -5.30 25.33 15.90
N LEU A 111 -6.10 25.58 16.95
CA LEU A 111 -6.77 24.52 17.71
C LEU A 111 -7.82 23.77 16.89
N ILE A 112 -8.63 24.47 16.08
CA ILE A 112 -9.67 23.80 15.28
C ILE A 112 -9.08 22.80 14.28
N PRO A 113 -8.10 23.17 13.42
CA PRO A 113 -7.47 22.21 12.52
C PRO A 113 -6.80 21.03 13.23
N LEU A 114 -6.20 21.28 14.40
CA LEU A 114 -5.63 20.23 15.24
C LEU A 114 -6.69 19.23 15.69
N LEU A 115 -7.85 19.70 16.16
CA LEU A 115 -8.96 18.83 16.59
C LEU A 115 -9.63 18.10 15.42
N CYS A 116 -9.66 18.70 14.22
CA CYS A 116 -10.15 18.04 12.99
C CYS A 116 -9.25 16.89 12.52
N ILE A 117 -7.95 16.92 12.87
CA ILE A 117 -6.98 15.90 12.47
C ILE A 117 -6.92 14.71 13.43
N ILE A 118 -7.26 14.88 14.73
CA ILE A 118 -7.21 13.79 15.72
C ILE A 118 -7.99 12.53 15.30
N PRO A 119 -9.24 12.61 14.78
CA PRO A 119 -9.96 11.41 14.36
C PRO A 119 -9.22 10.60 13.29
N ILE A 120 -8.55 11.29 12.38
CA ILE A 120 -7.78 10.70 11.29
C ILE A 120 -6.50 10.08 11.83
N ALA A 121 -5.75 10.81 12.67
CA ALA A 121 -4.51 10.33 13.27
C ALA A 121 -4.69 9.05 14.13
N LEU A 122 -5.92 8.78 14.59
CA LEU A 122 -6.26 7.64 15.43
C LEU A 122 -7.12 6.59 14.71
N SER A 123 -7.37 6.77 13.39
CA SER A 123 -8.10 5.80 12.59
C SER A 123 -7.26 4.53 12.39
N PRO A 124 -7.91 3.35 12.24
CA PRO A 124 -7.18 2.10 12.11
C PRO A 124 -6.33 2.07 10.84
N GLY A 125 -6.84 2.61 9.73
CA GLY A 125 -6.12 2.76 8.47
C GLY A 125 -4.89 3.66 8.58
N TRP A 126 -5.02 4.83 9.21
CA TRP A 126 -3.89 5.74 9.39
C TRP A 126 -2.81 5.12 10.26
N ILE A 127 -3.18 4.47 11.37
CA ILE A 127 -2.24 3.76 12.25
C ILE A 127 -1.53 2.65 11.46
N HIS A 128 -2.26 1.85 10.67
CA HIS A 128 -1.67 0.77 9.88
C HIS A 128 -0.64 1.31 8.89
N GLN A 129 -1.00 2.33 8.12
CA GLN A 129 -0.11 2.92 7.11
C GLN A 129 1.05 3.72 7.72
N ALA A 130 0.88 4.26 8.93
CA ALA A 130 1.95 4.91 9.68
C ALA A 130 2.95 3.92 10.30
N THR A 131 2.60 2.64 10.44
CA THR A 131 3.43 1.66 11.17
C THR A 131 4.10 0.63 10.29
N HIS A 132 3.73 0.54 9.01
CA HIS A 132 4.29 -0.43 8.06
C HIS A 132 4.96 0.28 6.88
N ALA A 133 6.06 -0.28 6.39
CA ALA A 133 6.81 0.21 5.25
C ALA A 133 6.00 0.02 3.97
N GLU A 134 5.28 1.07 3.59
CA GLU A 134 4.41 1.14 2.41
C GLU A 134 4.48 2.55 1.80
N VAL A 135 4.14 2.68 0.52
CA VAL A 135 4.26 3.95 -0.23
C VAL A 135 3.28 5.04 0.22
N TYR A 136 2.17 4.66 0.85
CA TYR A 136 1.03 5.54 1.10
C TYR A 136 1.32 6.69 2.08
N SER A 137 2.09 6.45 3.14
CA SER A 137 2.46 7.48 4.10
C SER A 137 3.34 8.57 3.48
N SER A 138 4.33 8.18 2.67
CA SER A 138 5.18 9.12 1.93
C SER A 138 4.45 9.84 0.80
N GLU A 139 3.52 9.16 0.12
CA GLU A 139 2.68 9.79 -0.91
C GLU A 139 1.81 10.87 -0.28
N THR A 140 1.13 10.54 0.82
CA THR A 140 0.26 11.48 1.54
C THR A 140 1.05 12.64 2.14
N MET A 141 2.29 12.40 2.58
CA MET A 141 3.21 13.47 3.00
C MET A 141 3.42 14.49 1.87
N LEU A 142 3.81 14.05 0.68
CA LEU A 142 4.11 14.96 -0.43
C LEU A 142 2.85 15.63 -0.98
N LEU A 143 1.73 14.91 -1.06
CA LEU A 143 0.46 15.47 -1.53
C LEU A 143 -0.13 16.46 -0.53
N SER A 144 -0.03 16.24 0.78
CA SER A 144 -0.47 17.21 1.79
C SER A 144 0.43 18.45 1.82
N MET A 145 1.76 18.29 1.65
CA MET A 145 2.68 19.41 1.42
C MET A 145 2.27 20.23 0.20
N SER A 146 2.04 19.55 -0.91
CA SER A 146 1.59 20.17 -2.16
C SER A 146 0.26 20.88 -2.00
N LEU A 147 -0.69 20.25 -1.31
CA LEU A 147 -2.01 20.81 -1.02
C LEU A 147 -1.89 22.10 -0.22
N TRP A 148 -1.06 22.12 0.83
CA TRP A 148 -0.85 23.33 1.63
C TRP A 148 -0.25 24.47 0.80
N PHE A 149 0.78 24.17 0.00
CA PHE A 149 1.40 25.14 -0.89
C PHE A 149 0.40 25.69 -1.91
N PHE A 150 -0.42 24.84 -2.51
CA PHE A 150 -1.48 25.29 -3.42
C PHE A 150 -2.55 26.10 -2.70
N ILE A 151 -3.04 25.68 -1.53
CA ILE A 151 -4.02 26.45 -0.75
C ILE A 151 -3.47 27.86 -0.43
N LYS A 152 -2.21 27.94 -0.02
CA LYS A 152 -1.54 29.21 0.28
C LYS A 152 -1.38 30.11 -0.95
N PHE A 153 -1.17 29.52 -2.12
CA PHE A 153 -1.19 30.24 -3.39
C PHE A 153 -2.61 30.69 -3.78
N LEU A 154 -3.60 29.81 -3.63
CA LEU A 154 -4.96 29.96 -4.14
C LEU A 154 -5.81 30.93 -3.31
N ILE A 155 -5.62 30.97 -1.99
CA ILE A 155 -6.40 31.81 -1.08
C ILE A 155 -5.86 33.24 -1.10
N VAL A 156 -6.75 34.17 -1.46
CA VAL A 156 -6.43 35.59 -1.59
C VAL A 156 -6.93 36.40 -0.39
N ASP A 157 -6.02 37.10 0.29
CA ASP A 157 -6.36 38.15 1.26
C ASP A 157 -6.82 39.42 0.53
N TYR A 158 -8.13 39.56 0.39
CA TYR A 158 -8.77 40.69 -0.27
C TYR A 158 -8.68 42.02 0.53
N GLN A 159 -8.08 42.02 1.73
CA GLN A 159 -8.09 43.16 2.65
C GLN A 159 -6.89 44.12 2.56
N LYS A 160 -6.01 44.02 1.54
CA LYS A 160 -4.90 44.99 1.39
C LYS A 160 -5.18 46.01 0.28
N ASP A 161 -5.38 47.24 0.75
CA ASP A 161 -5.26 48.53 0.05
C ASP A 161 -5.92 48.64 -1.34
N LYS A 162 -7.08 49.32 -1.40
CA LYS A 162 -7.83 49.60 -2.64
C LYS A 162 -7.03 50.40 -3.68
N ASN A 163 -5.89 50.97 -3.30
CA ASN A 163 -5.09 51.89 -4.09
C ASN A 163 -3.89 51.25 -4.81
N VAL A 164 -3.62 49.96 -4.63
CA VAL A 164 -2.51 49.29 -5.34
C VAL A 164 -3.06 48.46 -6.50
N PRO A 165 -2.51 48.59 -7.72
CA PRO A 165 -2.89 47.73 -8.84
C PRO A 165 -2.73 46.26 -8.44
N PHE A 166 -3.78 45.46 -8.64
CA PHE A 166 -3.79 44.05 -8.26
C PHE A 166 -2.58 43.26 -8.80
N GLN A 167 -2.09 43.63 -9.99
CA GLN A 167 -0.92 43.03 -10.65
C GLN A 167 0.40 43.24 -9.90
N THR A 168 0.61 44.37 -9.22
CA THR A 168 1.86 44.67 -8.49
C THR A 168 1.87 44.13 -7.06
N GLN A 169 0.70 43.77 -6.50
CA GLN A 169 0.59 43.33 -5.11
C GLN A 169 0.55 41.81 -4.93
N TYR A 170 -0.05 41.06 -5.87
CA TYR A 170 -0.34 39.62 -5.71
C TYR A 170 0.52 38.69 -6.57
N GLY A 171 0.99 39.17 -7.74
CA GLY A 171 1.54 38.32 -8.80
C GLY A 171 2.91 37.68 -8.53
N ASP A 172 3.67 38.17 -7.54
CA ASP A 172 5.05 37.71 -7.28
C ASP A 172 5.27 37.10 -5.89
N SER A 173 4.59 37.56 -4.83
CA SER A 173 4.89 37.11 -3.45
C SER A 173 4.39 35.68 -3.15
N ASN A 174 3.23 35.30 -3.70
CA ASN A 174 2.64 33.97 -3.52
C ASN A 174 3.04 32.97 -4.61
N PHE A 175 3.63 33.44 -5.73
CA PHE A 175 4.03 32.58 -6.84
C PHE A 175 5.02 31.49 -6.42
N LYS A 176 5.91 31.77 -5.45
CA LYS A 176 6.81 30.76 -4.88
C LYS A 176 6.07 29.54 -4.31
N PHE A 177 4.88 29.72 -3.74
CA PHE A 177 4.10 28.61 -3.20
C PHE A 177 3.53 27.74 -4.31
N LEU A 178 3.14 28.32 -5.46
CA LEU A 178 2.82 27.52 -6.64
C LEU A 178 4.02 26.67 -7.07
N LEU A 179 5.23 27.26 -7.15
CA LEU A 179 6.43 26.53 -7.54
C LEU A 179 6.76 25.39 -6.57
N PHE A 180 6.75 25.66 -5.26
CA PHE A 180 6.97 24.62 -4.26
C PHE A 180 5.89 23.53 -4.30
N GLY A 181 4.63 23.89 -4.52
CA GLY A 181 3.55 22.94 -4.73
C GLY A 181 3.81 22.03 -5.92
N LEU A 182 4.23 22.58 -7.07
CA LEU A 182 4.57 21.81 -8.26
C LEU A 182 5.79 20.90 -8.06
N VAL A 183 6.80 21.34 -7.31
CA VAL A 183 7.95 20.49 -6.94
C VAL A 183 7.48 19.31 -6.08
N THR A 184 6.72 19.56 -5.01
CA THR A 184 6.23 18.47 -4.15
C THR A 184 5.27 17.53 -4.87
N PHE A 185 4.43 18.05 -5.76
CA PHE A 185 3.53 17.24 -6.59
C PHE A 185 4.28 16.40 -7.63
N SER A 186 5.33 16.94 -8.24
CA SER A 186 6.14 16.16 -9.18
C SER A 186 6.99 15.10 -8.46
N LEU A 187 7.38 15.32 -7.20
CA LEU A 187 8.00 14.29 -6.36
C LEU A 187 7.00 13.20 -5.94
N SER A 188 5.74 13.55 -5.66
CA SER A 188 4.71 12.54 -5.35
C SER A 188 4.42 11.65 -6.56
N LEU A 189 4.50 12.17 -7.79
CA LEU A 189 4.49 11.33 -8.98
C LEU A 189 5.58 10.25 -8.94
N ALA A 190 6.75 10.54 -8.36
CA ALA A 190 7.88 9.61 -8.21
C ALA A 190 7.76 8.69 -6.97
N VAL A 191 6.72 8.85 -6.14
CA VAL A 191 6.34 7.90 -5.08
C VAL A 191 5.20 7.03 -5.58
N HIS A 192 4.03 7.59 -5.88
CA HIS A 192 2.88 6.83 -6.36
C HIS A 192 2.13 7.59 -7.48
N PRO A 193 2.49 7.42 -8.76
CA PRO A 193 1.96 8.25 -9.85
C PRO A 193 0.44 8.18 -9.99
N PHE A 194 -0.17 7.02 -9.75
CA PHE A 194 -1.62 6.87 -9.82
C PHE A 194 -2.37 7.78 -8.84
N ILE A 195 -2.00 7.82 -7.55
CA ILE A 195 -2.66 8.66 -6.54
C ILE A 195 -2.48 10.14 -6.88
N SER A 196 -1.25 10.53 -7.24
CA SER A 196 -0.94 11.89 -7.69
C SER A 196 -1.75 12.33 -8.92
N LEU A 197 -1.83 11.50 -9.96
CA LEU A 197 -2.52 11.83 -11.21
C LEU A 197 -4.03 11.98 -11.04
N ILE A 198 -4.65 11.29 -10.08
CA ILE A 198 -6.07 11.49 -9.74
C ILE A 198 -6.34 12.91 -9.26
N LEU A 199 -5.39 13.53 -8.53
CA LEU A 199 -5.54 14.89 -8.02
C LEU A 199 -5.19 15.97 -9.05
N LEU A 200 -4.49 15.61 -10.13
CA LEU A 200 -4.05 16.57 -11.15
C LEU A 200 -5.20 17.41 -11.72
N PRO A 201 -6.36 16.86 -12.13
CA PRO A 201 -7.47 17.67 -12.64
C PRO A 201 -8.01 18.66 -11.61
N ALA A 202 -8.05 18.29 -10.32
CA ALA A 202 -8.49 19.18 -9.25
C ALA A 202 -7.53 20.38 -9.07
N ILE A 203 -6.22 20.11 -9.11
CA ILE A 203 -5.16 21.14 -9.04
C ILE A 203 -5.25 22.08 -10.24
N VAL A 204 -5.35 21.53 -11.45
CA VAL A 204 -5.45 22.32 -12.69
C VAL A 204 -6.70 23.20 -12.68
N ALA A 205 -7.86 22.66 -12.31
CA ALA A 205 -9.12 23.42 -12.24
C ALA A 205 -9.06 24.55 -11.19
N ALA A 206 -8.43 24.30 -10.04
CA ALA A 206 -8.25 25.31 -9.01
C ALA A 206 -7.32 26.44 -9.47
N ILE A 207 -6.16 26.12 -10.07
CA ILE A 207 -5.22 27.11 -10.60
C ILE A 207 -5.86 27.89 -11.74
N ALA A 208 -6.58 27.23 -12.66
CA ALA A 208 -7.29 27.89 -13.74
C ALA A 208 -8.36 28.85 -13.22
N THR A 209 -9.13 28.44 -12.22
CA THR A 209 -10.13 29.32 -11.58
C THR A 209 -9.47 30.52 -10.92
N HIS A 210 -8.37 30.31 -10.20
CA HIS A 210 -7.59 31.40 -9.62
C HIS A 210 -7.08 32.36 -10.73
N ALA A 211 -6.53 31.83 -11.81
CA ALA A 211 -6.03 32.64 -12.93
C ALA A 211 -7.13 33.51 -13.56
N VAL A 212 -8.33 32.95 -13.75
CA VAL A 212 -9.49 33.67 -14.31
C VAL A 212 -9.98 34.76 -13.37
N LEU A 213 -10.24 34.44 -12.10
CA LEU A 213 -10.76 35.39 -11.10
C LEU A 213 -9.82 36.57 -10.89
N TRP A 214 -8.52 36.30 -10.93
CA TRP A 214 -7.47 37.25 -10.59
C TRP A 214 -6.71 37.79 -11.80
N ARG A 215 -7.22 37.54 -13.02
CA ARG A 215 -6.66 38.03 -14.29
C ARG A 215 -5.15 37.80 -14.40
N TRP A 216 -4.71 36.60 -14.00
CA TRP A 216 -3.30 36.26 -13.94
C TRP A 216 -2.72 36.17 -15.36
N GLN A 217 -1.63 36.88 -15.63
CA GLN A 217 -0.96 36.90 -16.94
C GLN A 217 0.26 35.96 -16.93
N TYR A 218 0.50 35.28 -18.06
CA TYR A 218 1.59 34.33 -18.23
C TYR A 218 2.74 34.93 -19.06
N PRO A 219 3.70 35.64 -18.46
CA PRO A 219 4.94 35.92 -19.17
C PRO A 219 5.65 34.58 -19.43
N VAL A 220 6.20 34.41 -20.63
CA VAL A 220 6.94 33.19 -21.04
C VAL A 220 7.99 32.77 -19.99
N ARG A 221 8.62 33.74 -19.31
CA ARG A 221 9.56 33.49 -18.20
C ARG A 221 8.94 32.72 -17.03
N LYS A 222 7.67 32.99 -16.65
CA LYS A 222 6.99 32.25 -15.57
C LYS A 222 6.64 30.82 -16.00
N LEU A 223 6.32 30.60 -17.28
CA LEU A 223 6.09 29.25 -17.82
C LEU A 223 7.37 28.40 -17.77
N LEU A 224 8.54 28.98 -18.09
CA LEU A 224 9.82 28.28 -17.96
C LEU A 224 10.11 27.86 -16.52
N VAL A 225 9.83 28.71 -15.53
CA VAL A 225 10.04 28.39 -14.11
C VAL A 225 9.05 27.35 -13.59
N ILE A 226 7.79 27.40 -14.05
CA ILE A 226 6.78 26.35 -13.78
C ILE A 226 7.25 25.01 -14.36
N SER A 227 7.71 25.01 -15.61
CA SER A 227 8.25 23.81 -16.26
C SER A 227 9.47 23.27 -15.51
N ALA A 228 10.41 24.13 -15.13
CA ALA A 228 11.57 23.72 -14.33
C ALA A 228 11.17 23.10 -12.98
N SER A 229 10.16 23.66 -12.31
CA SER A 229 9.66 23.15 -11.03
C SER A 229 9.04 21.75 -11.16
N LEU A 230 8.28 21.50 -12.23
CA LEU A 230 7.75 20.17 -12.54
C LEU A 230 8.86 19.19 -12.91
N SER A 231 9.88 19.65 -13.63
CA SER A 231 11.01 18.83 -14.05
C SER A 231 11.84 18.32 -12.86
N ILE A 232 11.97 19.09 -11.78
CA ILE A 232 12.75 18.67 -10.60
C ILE A 232 12.25 17.33 -10.05
N GLY A 233 10.94 17.16 -9.88
CA GLY A 233 10.40 15.90 -9.35
C GLY A 233 10.41 14.78 -10.37
N THR A 234 10.17 15.06 -11.66
CA THR A 234 10.22 14.01 -12.69
C THR A 234 11.64 13.55 -13.00
N LEU A 235 12.67 14.36 -12.79
CA LEU A 235 14.07 13.95 -12.90
C LEU A 235 14.43 12.81 -11.95
N VAL A 236 13.69 12.63 -10.85
CA VAL A 236 13.87 11.49 -9.94
C VAL A 236 13.65 10.15 -10.65
N TYR A 237 12.82 10.11 -11.70
CA TYR A 237 12.65 8.88 -12.49
C TYR A 237 13.92 8.44 -13.22
N LEU A 238 14.90 9.33 -13.44
CA LEU A 238 16.22 8.93 -13.95
C LEU A 238 16.91 7.92 -13.02
N PHE A 239 16.55 7.89 -11.73
CA PHE A 239 16.97 6.82 -10.81
C PHE A 239 16.70 5.44 -11.39
N ILE A 240 15.52 5.22 -11.97
CA ILE A 240 15.13 3.92 -12.53
C ILE A 240 16.05 3.54 -13.68
N ALA A 241 16.27 4.47 -14.61
CA ALA A 241 17.15 4.27 -15.75
C ALA A 241 18.60 4.01 -15.32
N VAL A 242 19.12 4.77 -14.34
CA VAL A 242 20.49 4.59 -13.85
C VAL A 242 20.63 3.28 -13.10
N ARG A 243 19.77 3.01 -12.11
CA ARG A 243 19.90 1.83 -11.24
C ARG A 243 19.59 0.54 -11.96
N GLY A 244 18.63 0.53 -12.88
CA GLY A 244 18.33 -0.70 -13.60
C GLY A 244 19.41 -1.13 -14.61
N ASN A 245 20.33 -0.23 -14.99
CA ASN A 245 21.48 -0.55 -15.82
C ASN A 245 22.75 -0.95 -15.02
N VAL A 246 22.75 -0.84 -13.68
CA VAL A 246 23.92 -1.09 -12.82
C VAL A 246 23.77 -2.43 -12.06
N SER A 247 23.25 -3.46 -12.72
CA SER A 247 23.04 -4.82 -12.17
C SER A 247 22.20 -4.83 -10.87
N PRO A 248 20.94 -4.36 -10.90
CA PRO A 248 20.04 -4.50 -9.77
C PRO A 248 19.78 -5.97 -9.46
N THR A 249 19.61 -6.28 -8.19
CA THR A 249 19.47 -7.65 -7.70
C THR A 249 18.12 -8.30 -8.00
N MET A 250 17.08 -7.49 -8.20
CA MET A 250 15.78 -7.91 -8.70
C MET A 250 15.29 -6.86 -9.68
N ILE A 251 15.03 -7.26 -10.92
CA ILE A 251 14.46 -6.41 -11.96
C ILE A 251 13.07 -6.92 -12.25
N MET A 252 12.05 -6.15 -11.89
CA MET A 252 10.66 -6.43 -12.28
C MET A 252 10.29 -5.66 -13.55
N GLY A 253 11.09 -5.82 -14.59
CA GLY A 253 10.96 -5.12 -15.88
C GLY A 253 12.26 -4.46 -16.35
N LYS A 254 12.69 -4.75 -17.58
CA LYS A 254 13.85 -4.14 -18.22
C LYS A 254 13.75 -2.62 -18.25
N VAL A 255 14.90 -1.95 -18.25
CA VAL A 255 15.03 -0.50 -18.40
C VAL A 255 16.22 -0.10 -19.28
N GLU A 256 16.65 -1.01 -20.17
CA GLU A 256 17.80 -0.81 -21.07
C GLU A 256 17.47 0.21 -22.17
N THR A 257 16.23 0.20 -22.69
CA THR A 257 15.78 1.14 -23.73
C THR A 257 14.78 2.15 -23.18
N LEU A 258 14.60 3.27 -23.90
CA LEU A 258 13.57 4.27 -23.59
C LEU A 258 12.17 3.65 -23.48
N TRP A 259 11.86 2.68 -24.34
CA TRP A 259 10.57 2.03 -24.32
C TRP A 259 10.39 1.11 -23.11
N ASP A 260 11.45 0.41 -22.68
CA ASP A 260 11.38 -0.40 -21.47
C ASP A 260 11.23 0.48 -20.23
N PHE A 261 11.96 1.60 -20.18
CA PHE A 261 11.78 2.64 -19.17
C PHE A 261 10.33 3.16 -19.13
N LEU A 262 9.74 3.50 -20.27
CA LEU A 262 8.35 3.95 -20.35
C LEU A 262 7.37 2.84 -19.96
N TRP A 263 7.64 1.58 -20.30
CA TRP A 263 6.82 0.43 -19.89
C TRP A 263 6.76 0.31 -18.36
N THR A 264 7.91 0.45 -17.70
CA THR A 264 8.04 0.41 -16.24
C THR A 264 7.36 1.62 -15.60
N VAL A 265 7.73 2.85 -15.97
CA VAL A 265 7.21 4.08 -15.35
C VAL A 265 5.71 4.27 -15.55
N SER A 266 5.16 3.85 -16.70
CA SER A 266 3.72 3.90 -16.95
C SER A 266 2.93 2.78 -16.26
N ALA A 267 3.63 1.88 -15.55
CA ALA A 267 3.06 0.71 -14.89
C ALA A 267 2.19 -0.12 -15.87
N LYS A 268 2.66 -0.27 -17.12
CA LYS A 268 1.86 -0.82 -18.23
C LYS A 268 1.31 -2.22 -17.96
N VAL A 269 2.01 -2.99 -17.13
CA VAL A 269 1.58 -4.32 -16.70
C VAL A 269 0.20 -4.32 -16.02
N TYR A 270 -0.16 -3.27 -15.28
CA TYR A 270 -1.45 -3.17 -14.57
C TYR A 270 -2.59 -2.57 -15.38
N GLN A 271 -2.33 -2.08 -16.61
CA GLN A 271 -3.38 -1.45 -17.43
C GLN A 271 -4.47 -2.44 -17.87
N LYS A 272 -4.16 -3.75 -17.93
CA LYS A 272 -5.16 -4.78 -18.22
C LYS A 272 -6.19 -4.91 -17.10
N SER A 273 -5.76 -4.75 -15.85
CA SER A 273 -6.63 -4.74 -14.66
C SER A 273 -7.56 -3.51 -14.62
N ALA A 274 -7.22 -2.43 -15.35
CA ALA A 274 -8.04 -1.22 -15.50
C ALA A 274 -9.00 -1.24 -16.73
N SER A 275 -9.10 -2.36 -17.46
CA SER A 275 -9.90 -2.45 -18.69
C SER A 275 -11.42 -2.59 -18.44
N VAL A 276 -12.23 -2.37 -19.48
CA VAL A 276 -13.72 -2.33 -19.47
C VAL A 276 -14.39 -3.53 -18.78
N ARG A 277 -13.74 -4.70 -18.68
CA ARG A 277 -14.25 -5.85 -17.90
C ARG A 277 -14.31 -5.57 -16.39
N GLY A 278 -13.38 -4.77 -15.84
CA GLY A 278 -13.41 -4.32 -14.45
C GLY A 278 -14.64 -3.46 -14.13
N ILE A 279 -15.12 -2.67 -15.10
CA ILE A 279 -16.31 -1.81 -14.96
C ILE A 279 -17.59 -2.64 -14.75
N TYR A 280 -17.68 -3.86 -15.30
CA TYR A 280 -18.85 -4.72 -15.07
C TYR A 280 -18.82 -5.39 -13.68
N ALA A 281 -17.66 -5.54 -13.04
CA ALA A 281 -17.51 -6.01 -11.66
C ALA A 281 -17.84 -4.90 -10.61
N VAL A 282 -17.84 -3.63 -11.02
CA VAL A 282 -18.16 -2.46 -10.16
C VAL A 282 -19.55 -2.58 -9.53
N LYS A 283 -20.53 -3.14 -10.24
CA LYS A 283 -21.94 -3.19 -9.81
C LYS A 283 -22.18 -4.00 -8.51
N GLN A 284 -21.24 -4.84 -8.09
CA GLN A 284 -21.33 -5.59 -6.83
C GLN A 284 -20.55 -4.95 -5.65
N ARG A 285 -19.78 -3.88 -5.88
CA ARG A 285 -18.82 -3.33 -4.90
C ARG A 285 -18.98 -1.83 -4.58
N GLU A 286 -19.90 -1.11 -5.23
CA GLU A 286 -20.13 0.35 -5.06
C GLU A 286 -20.38 0.80 -3.60
N SER A 287 -20.99 -0.04 -2.77
CA SER A 287 -21.21 0.26 -1.34
C SER A 287 -19.94 0.15 -0.50
N GLY A 288 -18.92 -0.59 -0.95
CA GLY A 288 -17.72 -0.91 -0.19
C GLY A 288 -16.83 0.29 0.12
N THR A 289 -16.57 1.17 -0.86
CA THR A 289 -15.65 2.30 -0.70
C THR A 289 -16.15 3.34 0.29
N LEU A 290 -17.42 3.77 0.12
CA LEU A 290 -18.01 4.76 1.01
C LEU A 290 -18.20 4.16 2.41
N PHE A 291 -18.61 2.90 2.50
CA PHE A 291 -18.71 2.20 3.77
C PHE A 291 -17.34 2.09 4.47
N LEU A 292 -16.27 1.80 3.73
CA LEU A 292 -14.91 1.75 4.26
C LEU A 292 -14.49 3.12 4.80
N LEU A 293 -14.67 4.20 4.04
CA LEU A 293 -14.38 5.55 4.53
C LEU A 293 -15.17 5.88 5.80
N LEU A 294 -16.46 5.57 5.83
CA LEU A 294 -17.31 5.82 6.99
C LEU A 294 -16.91 4.95 8.20
N LYS A 295 -16.39 3.74 7.96
CA LYS A 295 -15.82 2.88 9.00
C LYS A 295 -14.50 3.43 9.54
N GLU A 296 -13.68 4.06 8.70
CA GLU A 296 -12.39 4.64 9.09
C GLU A 296 -12.53 5.91 9.93
N ILE A 297 -13.33 6.88 9.46
CA ILE A 297 -13.38 8.23 10.05
C ILE A 297 -14.75 8.64 10.60
N GLY A 298 -15.74 7.74 10.55
CA GLY A 298 -17.11 8.01 10.97
C GLY A 298 -17.90 8.87 9.98
N PHE A 299 -19.20 9.04 10.23
CA PHE A 299 -20.09 9.81 9.35
C PHE A 299 -20.07 11.33 9.58
N ILE A 300 -19.62 11.77 10.77
CA ILE A 300 -19.64 13.19 11.15
C ILE A 300 -18.68 13.99 10.26
N LEU A 301 -17.45 13.51 10.07
CA LEU A 301 -16.42 14.20 9.30
C LEU A 301 -16.81 14.44 7.83
N PRO A 302 -17.22 13.41 7.06
CA PRO A 302 -17.71 13.60 5.70
C PRO A 302 -18.90 14.57 5.60
N LEU A 303 -19.83 14.51 6.55
CA LEU A 303 -20.99 15.41 6.59
C LEU A 303 -20.57 16.87 6.78
N LEU A 304 -19.72 17.15 7.78
CA LEU A 304 -19.22 18.50 8.03
C LEU A 304 -18.35 18.99 6.86
N SER A 305 -17.52 18.11 6.29
CA SER A 305 -16.70 18.44 5.12
C SER A 305 -17.55 18.87 3.92
N SER A 306 -18.70 18.24 3.67
CA SER A 306 -19.61 18.60 2.57
C SER A 306 -20.15 20.02 2.74
N ALA A 307 -20.56 20.39 3.97
CA ALA A 307 -21.00 21.75 4.29
C ALA A 307 -19.85 22.77 4.19
N GLY A 308 -18.62 22.35 4.55
CA GLY A 308 -17.42 23.17 4.42
C GLY A 308 -17.01 23.43 2.97
N VAL A 309 -17.03 22.41 2.11
CA VAL A 309 -16.82 22.56 0.66
C VAL A 309 -17.85 23.51 0.08
N TYR A 310 -19.14 23.32 0.41
CA TYR A 310 -20.19 24.24 0.00
C TYR A 310 -19.86 25.69 0.41
N PHE A 311 -19.43 25.92 1.65
CA PHE A 311 -19.04 27.24 2.11
C PHE A 311 -17.88 27.85 1.30
N LEU A 312 -16.81 27.08 1.05
CA LEU A 312 -15.66 27.54 0.27
C LEU A 312 -16.07 28.00 -1.14
N LEU A 313 -16.94 27.22 -1.79
CA LEU A 313 -17.45 27.53 -3.14
C LEU A 313 -18.31 28.81 -3.18
N ARG A 314 -18.85 29.27 -2.04
CA ARG A 314 -19.68 30.49 -1.97
C ARG A 314 -18.87 31.77 -1.74
N LYS A 315 -17.57 31.67 -1.48
CA LYS A 315 -16.70 32.83 -1.21
C LYS A 315 -15.68 32.99 -2.34
N VAL A 316 -15.76 34.07 -3.11
CA VAL A 316 -14.90 34.30 -4.30
C VAL A 316 -13.41 34.16 -4.00
N ASN A 317 -12.97 34.63 -2.83
CA ASN A 317 -11.57 34.54 -2.40
C ASN A 317 -11.11 33.15 -1.93
N LEU A 318 -12.05 32.22 -1.70
CA LEU A 318 -11.82 30.83 -1.30
C LEU A 318 -12.27 29.83 -2.38
N LEU A 319 -12.98 30.29 -3.42
CA LEU A 319 -13.57 29.46 -4.47
C LEU A 319 -12.54 28.55 -5.15
N PRO A 320 -11.34 29.01 -5.54
CA PRO A 320 -10.34 28.10 -6.11
C PRO A 320 -9.94 26.96 -5.17
N ALA A 321 -9.80 27.24 -3.86
CA ALA A 321 -9.56 26.20 -2.87
C ALA A 321 -10.79 25.28 -2.72
N GLY A 322 -12.01 25.82 -2.74
CA GLY A 322 -13.24 25.03 -2.74
C GLY A 322 -13.33 24.04 -3.90
N ILE A 323 -12.91 24.44 -5.10
CA ILE A 323 -12.82 23.56 -6.28
C ILE A 323 -11.78 22.46 -6.08
N LEU A 324 -10.61 22.81 -5.52
CA LEU A 324 -9.57 21.83 -5.20
C LEU A 324 -10.08 20.75 -4.24
N TYR A 325 -10.76 21.15 -3.16
CA TYR A 325 -11.35 20.20 -2.20
C TYR A 325 -12.48 19.39 -2.82
N LEU A 326 -13.42 20.02 -3.54
CA LEU A 326 -14.55 19.33 -4.16
C LEU A 326 -14.07 18.26 -5.14
N LEU A 327 -13.25 18.65 -6.12
CA LEU A 327 -12.77 17.75 -7.15
C LEU A 327 -11.77 16.73 -6.59
N GLY A 328 -10.92 17.12 -5.64
CA GLY A 328 -9.98 16.19 -5.00
C GLY A 328 -10.69 15.06 -4.26
N ILE A 329 -11.69 15.38 -3.44
CA ILE A 329 -12.53 14.39 -2.74
C ILE A 329 -13.29 13.53 -3.76
N PHE A 330 -13.96 14.16 -4.72
CA PHE A 330 -14.77 13.47 -5.72
C PHE A 330 -13.95 12.51 -6.59
N LEU A 331 -12.84 12.96 -7.16
CA LEU A 331 -12.01 12.15 -8.05
C LEU A 331 -11.32 10.99 -7.32
N THR A 332 -10.90 11.21 -6.07
CA THR A 332 -10.32 10.15 -5.24
C THR A 332 -11.36 9.06 -4.95
N LEU A 333 -12.58 9.44 -4.53
CA LEU A 333 -13.69 8.48 -4.35
C LEU A 333 -14.04 7.76 -5.65
N LEU A 334 -14.21 8.51 -6.73
CA LEU A 334 -14.57 7.97 -8.04
C LEU A 334 -13.54 6.94 -8.50
N SER A 335 -12.24 7.22 -8.32
CA SER A 335 -11.17 6.29 -8.70
C SER A 335 -11.26 4.95 -7.97
N ARG A 336 -11.71 4.95 -6.71
CA ARG A 336 -11.88 3.75 -5.89
C ARG A 336 -13.17 3.01 -6.23
N VAL A 337 -14.21 3.72 -6.64
CA VAL A 337 -15.43 3.10 -7.16
C VAL A 337 -15.18 2.43 -8.51
N LEU A 338 -14.36 3.04 -9.37
CA LEU A 338 -14.12 2.56 -10.74
C LEU A 338 -13.10 1.42 -10.84
N LEU A 339 -12.22 1.25 -9.85
CA LEU A 339 -11.20 0.21 -9.86
C LEU A 339 -11.60 -0.92 -8.89
N PRO A 340 -11.52 -2.20 -9.32
CA PRO A 340 -11.78 -3.31 -8.43
C PRO A 340 -10.75 -3.32 -7.30
N PHE A 341 -11.22 -3.60 -6.08
CA PHE A 341 -10.35 -3.79 -4.93
C PHE A 341 -10.92 -4.88 -4.01
N ASP A 342 -10.02 -5.47 -3.24
CA ASP A 342 -10.32 -6.40 -2.16
C ASP A 342 -10.42 -5.61 -0.85
N THR A 343 -11.61 -5.59 -0.24
CA THR A 343 -11.88 -4.84 1.00
C THR A 343 -11.05 -5.32 2.20
N ALA A 344 -10.47 -6.51 2.12
CA ALA A 344 -9.59 -7.02 3.15
C ALA A 344 -8.10 -6.86 2.83
N ASN A 345 -7.74 -6.24 1.68
CA ASN A 345 -6.40 -5.69 1.50
C ASN A 345 -6.30 -4.30 2.21
N PRO A 346 -5.43 -4.14 3.23
CA PRO A 346 -5.25 -2.86 3.93
C PRO A 346 -4.69 -1.72 3.05
N ASP A 347 -4.06 -2.03 1.92
CA ASP A 347 -3.54 -1.06 0.96
C ASP A 347 -4.63 -0.14 0.40
N VAL A 348 -5.84 -0.66 0.28
CA VAL A 348 -7.02 0.09 -0.18
C VAL A 348 -7.22 1.35 0.67
N ILE A 349 -7.00 1.24 1.97
CA ILE A 349 -7.09 2.38 2.89
C ILE A 349 -5.93 3.36 2.67
N GLY A 350 -4.75 2.85 2.31
CA GLY A 350 -3.60 3.65 1.90
C GLY A 350 -3.91 4.60 0.72
N TYR A 351 -4.62 4.12 -0.29
CA TYR A 351 -5.11 4.96 -1.41
C TYR A 351 -6.08 6.07 -0.97
N MET A 352 -6.68 5.94 0.22
CA MET A 352 -7.67 6.88 0.76
C MET A 352 -7.07 7.88 1.75
N MET A 353 -5.83 7.72 2.21
CA MET A 353 -5.23 8.64 3.20
C MET A 353 -5.29 10.13 2.78
N ILE A 354 -5.09 10.44 1.49
CA ILE A 354 -5.17 11.83 1.02
C ILE A 354 -6.60 12.40 1.06
N ILE A 355 -7.63 11.56 0.89
CA ILE A 355 -9.02 12.02 1.03
C ILE A 355 -9.33 12.42 2.47
N GLU A 356 -8.73 11.76 3.46
CA GLU A 356 -8.91 12.07 4.87
C GLU A 356 -8.34 13.46 5.18
N ILE A 357 -7.17 13.81 4.65
CA ILE A 357 -6.59 15.15 4.73
C ILE A 357 -7.51 16.20 4.08
N LEU A 358 -8.05 15.91 2.89
CA LEU A 358 -8.99 16.81 2.21
C LEU A 358 -10.28 17.00 3.02
N ILE A 359 -10.84 15.92 3.58
CA ILE A 359 -12.04 15.96 4.43
C ILE A 359 -11.78 16.79 5.70
N SER A 360 -10.60 16.67 6.31
CA SER A 360 -10.23 17.47 7.48
C SER A 360 -10.15 18.97 7.16
N GLY A 361 -9.48 19.32 6.06
CA GLY A 361 -9.37 20.72 5.62
C GLY A 361 -10.73 21.33 5.27
N ALA A 362 -11.59 20.58 4.57
CA ALA A 362 -12.96 20.98 4.30
C ALA A 362 -13.80 21.11 5.59
N THR A 363 -13.63 20.21 6.57
CA THR A 363 -14.27 20.32 7.89
C THR A 363 -13.83 21.60 8.62
N CYS A 364 -12.57 22.01 8.50
CA CYS A 364 -12.12 23.31 9.03
C CYS A 364 -12.87 24.50 8.37
N ALA A 365 -13.19 24.41 7.08
CA ALA A 365 -13.99 25.43 6.40
C ALA A 365 -15.45 25.47 6.90
N PHE A 366 -16.03 24.34 7.31
CA PHE A 366 -17.32 24.34 8.00
C PHE A 366 -17.23 25.11 9.31
N PHE A 367 -16.20 24.82 10.13
CA PHE A 367 -15.97 25.56 11.37
C PHE A 367 -15.75 27.05 11.11
N PHE A 368 -15.12 27.42 9.99
CA PHE A 368 -14.92 28.82 9.60
C PHE A 368 -16.25 29.55 9.46
N ALA A 369 -17.20 28.88 8.81
CA ALA A 369 -18.52 29.42 8.52
C ALA A 369 -19.33 29.58 9.81
N ILE A 370 -19.43 28.52 10.62
CA ILE A 370 -20.28 28.54 11.82
C ILE A 370 -19.71 29.44 12.93
N TRP A 371 -18.39 29.64 12.99
CA TRP A 371 -17.77 30.51 14.00
C TRP A 371 -18.10 31.99 13.82
N GLN A 372 -18.60 32.38 12.64
CA GLN A 372 -19.12 33.71 12.36
C GLN A 372 -20.52 33.93 12.96
N ILE A 373 -21.24 32.86 13.29
CA ILE A 373 -22.60 32.91 13.82
C ILE A 373 -22.53 32.84 15.36
N LYS A 374 -23.21 33.75 16.07
CA LYS A 374 -23.16 33.86 17.55
C LYS A 374 -23.42 32.53 18.25
N TRP A 375 -24.54 31.89 17.93
CA TRP A 375 -24.90 30.55 18.44
C TRP A 375 -24.13 29.41 17.75
N GLY A 376 -23.61 29.65 16.55
CA GLY A 376 -22.80 28.69 15.81
C GLY A 376 -21.48 28.36 16.51
N ARG A 377 -20.91 29.26 17.32
CA ARG A 377 -19.73 28.97 18.15
C ARG A 377 -20.00 27.89 19.20
N VAL A 378 -21.13 27.98 19.89
CA VAL A 378 -21.51 26.99 20.91
C VAL A 378 -21.74 25.63 20.26
N LEU A 379 -22.51 25.60 19.16
CA LEU A 379 -22.72 24.38 18.38
C LEU A 379 -21.39 23.82 17.86
N GLY A 380 -20.49 24.67 17.37
CA GLY A 380 -19.18 24.26 16.89
C GLY A 380 -18.30 23.61 17.97
N ILE A 381 -18.31 24.16 19.18
CA ILE A 381 -17.60 23.57 20.32
C ILE A 381 -18.19 22.20 20.67
N ILE A 382 -19.53 22.07 20.71
CA ILE A 382 -20.20 20.79 20.98
C ILE A 382 -19.82 19.76 19.91
N LEU A 383 -19.88 20.13 18.62
CA LEU A 383 -19.54 19.23 17.52
C LEU A 383 -18.07 18.79 17.58
N LEU A 384 -17.13 19.71 17.83
CA LEU A 384 -15.71 19.38 18.00
C LEU A 384 -15.49 18.44 19.18
N PHE A 385 -16.12 18.74 20.33
CA PHE A 385 -16.02 17.92 21.53
C PHE A 385 -16.54 16.50 21.28
N THR A 386 -17.74 16.37 20.71
CA THR A 386 -18.35 15.08 20.37
C THR A 386 -17.45 14.29 19.41
N MET A 387 -16.93 14.93 18.37
CA MET A 387 -16.07 14.30 17.37
C MET A 387 -14.76 13.78 18.00
N VAL A 388 -14.11 14.59 18.85
CA VAL A 388 -12.85 14.22 19.51
C VAL A 388 -13.07 13.13 20.55
N VAL A 389 -14.11 13.24 21.38
CA VAL A 389 -14.43 12.22 22.40
C VAL A 389 -14.77 10.87 21.76
N HIS A 390 -15.59 10.87 20.71
CA HIS A 390 -15.89 9.66 19.96
C HIS A 390 -14.62 9.02 19.39
N SER A 391 -13.74 9.85 18.80
CA SER A 391 -12.47 9.38 18.24
C SER A 391 -11.55 8.79 19.29
N ILE A 392 -11.46 9.38 20.48
CA ILE A 392 -10.65 8.84 21.58
C ILE A 392 -11.20 7.49 22.05
N PHE A 393 -12.52 7.32 22.08
CA PHE A 393 -13.15 6.06 22.45
C PHE A 393 -12.84 4.94 21.43
N GLU A 394 -12.99 5.23 20.14
CA GLU A 394 -12.63 4.30 19.07
C GLU A 394 -11.12 4.03 19.00
N ALA A 395 -10.29 5.05 19.25
CA ALA A 395 -8.83 4.94 19.26
C ALA A 395 -8.35 3.88 20.25
N LYS A 396 -9.00 3.73 21.41
CA LYS A 396 -8.66 2.67 22.37
C LYS A 396 -8.75 1.29 21.73
N LYS A 397 -9.82 1.02 20.98
CA LYS A 397 -10.03 -0.26 20.28
C LYS A 397 -8.97 -0.45 19.18
N ASN A 398 -8.74 0.59 18.38
CA ASN A 398 -7.79 0.55 17.26
C ASN A 398 -6.35 0.33 17.74
N ILE A 399 -5.91 1.09 18.75
CA ILE A 399 -4.58 0.97 19.34
C ILE A 399 -4.42 -0.39 20.02
N THR A 400 -5.43 -0.88 20.74
CA THR A 400 -5.37 -2.21 21.37
C THR A 400 -5.24 -3.31 20.31
N PHE A 401 -5.97 -3.19 19.20
CA PHE A 401 -5.87 -4.14 18.08
C PHE A 401 -4.47 -4.07 17.45
N ALA A 402 -3.99 -2.87 17.11
CA ALA A 402 -2.66 -2.67 16.55
C ALA A 402 -1.55 -3.23 17.46
N LEU A 403 -1.65 -3.01 18.77
CA LEU A 403 -0.69 -3.57 19.75
C LEU A 403 -0.69 -5.09 19.78
N LYS A 404 -1.88 -5.71 19.76
CA LYS A 404 -2.01 -7.16 19.78
C LYS A 404 -1.47 -7.80 18.50
N MET A 405 -1.67 -7.14 17.36
CA MET A 405 -1.30 -7.67 16.05
C MET A 405 0.09 -7.25 15.57
N ARG A 406 0.74 -6.30 16.25
CA ARG A 406 2.04 -5.73 15.86
C ARG A 406 3.06 -6.79 15.48
N ASP A 407 3.34 -7.72 16.38
CA ASP A 407 4.44 -8.68 16.20
C ASP A 407 3.98 -9.97 15.47
N CYS A 408 2.72 -10.03 15.06
CA CYS A 408 2.15 -11.25 14.47
C CYS A 408 2.74 -11.63 13.11
N PRO A 409 2.90 -10.72 12.15
CA PRO A 409 3.61 -11.02 10.90
C PRO A 409 5.00 -11.57 11.19
N GLY A 410 5.78 -10.91 12.06
CA GLY A 410 7.13 -11.32 12.43
C GLY A 410 7.19 -12.71 13.08
N LEU A 411 6.27 -13.03 13.99
CA LEU A 411 6.17 -14.34 14.61
C LEU A 411 5.91 -15.43 13.56
N VAL A 412 4.93 -15.23 12.68
CA VAL A 412 4.58 -16.24 11.68
C VAL A 412 5.68 -16.39 10.64
N LEU A 413 6.30 -15.30 10.21
CA LEU A 413 7.48 -15.35 9.33
C LEU A 413 8.62 -16.16 9.98
N PHE A 414 8.90 -15.94 11.26
CA PHE A 414 9.90 -16.73 11.99
C PHE A 414 9.55 -18.23 12.03
N LEU A 415 8.28 -18.57 12.30
CA LEU A 415 7.84 -19.96 12.30
C LEU A 415 8.00 -20.60 10.93
N LEU A 416 7.62 -19.89 9.87
CA LEU A 416 7.78 -20.35 8.49
C LEU A 416 9.26 -20.53 8.12
N ASP A 417 10.11 -19.58 8.47
CA ASP A 417 11.55 -19.65 8.17
C ASP A 417 12.23 -20.81 8.90
N SER A 418 11.88 -21.04 10.17
CA SER A 418 12.41 -22.17 10.94
C SER A 418 12.08 -23.52 10.32
N GLU A 419 10.92 -23.64 9.67
CA GLU A 419 10.51 -24.84 8.93
C GLU A 419 11.20 -24.95 7.56
N LYS A 420 11.53 -23.82 6.90
CA LYS A 420 12.30 -23.83 5.64
C LYS A 420 13.71 -24.34 5.89
N GLU A 421 14.42 -23.74 6.84
CA GLU A 421 15.85 -24.01 7.08
C GLU A 421 16.12 -25.48 7.44
N GLY A 422 15.21 -26.15 8.16
CA GLY A 422 15.36 -27.56 8.50
C GLY A 422 15.12 -28.53 7.34
N ASN A 423 14.51 -28.08 6.24
CA ASN A 423 13.99 -28.95 5.18
C ASN A 423 14.51 -28.64 3.78
N THR A 424 15.25 -27.53 3.58
CA THR A 424 15.74 -27.16 2.25
C THR A 424 17.15 -27.69 1.97
N LEU A 425 17.30 -28.27 0.78
CA LEU A 425 18.60 -28.73 0.31
C LEU A 425 19.44 -27.56 -0.24
N PRO A 426 20.79 -27.60 -0.14
CA PRO A 426 21.65 -26.57 -0.71
C PRO A 426 21.48 -26.41 -2.23
N PHE A 427 21.71 -25.20 -2.74
CA PHE A 427 21.65 -24.87 -4.17
C PHE A 427 20.28 -25.05 -4.84
N ALA A 428 19.20 -25.08 -4.03
CA ALA A 428 17.85 -25.30 -4.54
C ALA A 428 17.34 -24.18 -5.45
N LYS A 429 16.47 -24.54 -6.38
CA LYS A 429 15.69 -23.61 -7.22
C LYS A 429 14.26 -23.55 -6.68
N ASP A 430 13.87 -22.41 -6.12
CA ASP A 430 12.59 -22.25 -5.43
C ASP A 430 11.64 -21.36 -6.23
N PHE A 431 10.59 -21.96 -6.77
CA PHE A 431 9.61 -21.29 -7.60
C PHE A 431 8.40 -20.87 -6.76
N SER A 432 8.25 -19.57 -6.52
CA SER A 432 7.09 -19.00 -5.85
C SER A 432 6.02 -18.59 -6.86
N THR A 433 4.77 -18.90 -6.54
CA THR A 433 3.59 -18.62 -7.38
C THR A 433 2.69 -17.55 -6.77
N LEU A 434 2.80 -17.29 -5.47
CA LEU A 434 2.18 -16.15 -4.80
C LEU A 434 3.16 -14.98 -4.73
N PHE A 435 2.75 -13.81 -5.20
CA PHE A 435 3.62 -12.61 -5.20
C PHE A 435 4.12 -12.24 -3.79
N SER A 436 3.27 -12.37 -2.76
CA SER A 436 3.66 -12.13 -1.37
C SER A 436 4.77 -13.07 -0.90
N THR A 437 4.77 -14.33 -1.36
CA THR A 437 5.88 -15.28 -1.08
C THR A 437 7.17 -14.80 -1.75
N SER A 438 7.09 -14.35 -3.00
CA SER A 438 8.24 -13.81 -3.75
C SER A 438 8.88 -12.60 -3.06
N PHE A 439 8.06 -11.68 -2.56
CA PHE A 439 8.56 -10.49 -1.86
C PHE A 439 9.21 -10.83 -0.52
N LEU A 440 8.66 -11.80 0.22
CA LEU A 440 9.29 -12.31 1.43
C LEU A 440 10.64 -12.96 1.16
N GLN A 441 10.74 -13.82 0.14
CA GLN A 441 12.01 -14.41 -0.27
C GLN A 441 13.03 -13.33 -0.65
N TYR A 442 12.60 -12.27 -1.35
CA TYR A 442 13.49 -11.16 -1.69
C TYR A 442 14.00 -10.41 -0.45
N TYR A 443 13.15 -10.21 0.55
CA TYR A 443 13.55 -9.66 1.84
C TYR A 443 14.55 -10.57 2.58
N ASP A 444 14.28 -11.87 2.64
CA ASP A 444 15.16 -12.84 3.28
C ASP A 444 16.54 -12.88 2.60
N GLU A 445 16.57 -12.86 1.27
CA GLU A 445 17.80 -12.87 0.47
C GLU A 445 18.63 -11.60 0.68
N LYS A 446 18.01 -10.41 0.66
CA LYS A 446 18.76 -9.13 0.64
C LYS A 446 18.99 -8.51 1.99
N VAL A 447 18.08 -8.71 2.92
CA VAL A 447 18.14 -8.06 4.23
C VAL A 447 18.65 -9.01 5.29
N LYS A 448 18.13 -10.24 5.34
CA LYS A 448 18.62 -11.25 6.28
C LYS A 448 19.87 -11.97 5.80
N LEU A 449 20.12 -11.98 4.48
CA LEU A 449 21.15 -12.82 3.85
C LEU A 449 20.93 -14.31 4.15
N SER A 450 19.66 -14.70 4.28
CA SER A 450 19.25 -16.09 4.50
C SER A 450 19.37 -16.87 3.20
N ARG A 451 19.95 -18.08 3.26
CA ARG A 451 20.05 -19.03 2.15
C ARG A 451 20.59 -18.41 0.83
N PRO A 452 21.78 -17.78 0.84
CA PRO A 452 22.38 -17.20 -0.37
C PRO A 452 22.72 -18.25 -1.45
N ASP A 453 22.65 -19.53 -1.10
CA ASP A 453 22.78 -20.67 -1.99
C ASP A 453 21.49 -21.01 -2.74
N GLU A 454 20.31 -20.57 -2.28
CA GLU A 454 19.04 -20.78 -2.98
C GLU A 454 18.85 -19.75 -4.10
N MET A 455 18.36 -20.20 -5.25
CA MET A 455 17.92 -19.32 -6.33
C MET A 455 16.39 -19.24 -6.28
N HIS A 456 15.86 -18.05 -5.97
CA HIS A 456 14.42 -17.79 -5.96
C HIS A 456 13.93 -17.36 -7.34
N ILE A 457 12.83 -17.94 -7.80
CA ILE A 457 12.20 -17.64 -9.09
C ILE A 457 10.74 -17.27 -8.85
N SER A 458 10.42 -16.00 -9.02
CA SER A 458 9.03 -15.52 -8.94
C SER A 458 8.29 -15.78 -10.24
N VAL A 459 7.45 -16.82 -10.26
CA VAL A 459 6.64 -17.18 -11.43
C VAL A 459 5.72 -16.04 -11.88
N PRO A 460 5.03 -15.29 -10.99
CA PRO A 460 4.17 -14.17 -11.38
C PRO A 460 4.90 -13.06 -12.16
N PHE A 461 6.22 -12.93 -11.96
CA PHE A 461 7.02 -11.87 -12.58
C PHE A 461 7.78 -12.34 -13.83
N LEU A 462 7.78 -13.63 -14.18
CA LEU A 462 8.42 -14.11 -15.41
C LEU A 462 7.82 -13.49 -16.67
N GLY A 463 6.51 -13.20 -16.65
CA GLY A 463 5.82 -12.50 -17.74
C GLY A 463 6.12 -11.00 -17.81
N TYR A 464 6.85 -10.44 -16.83
CA TYR A 464 7.25 -9.04 -16.88
C TYR A 464 8.34 -8.87 -17.92
N ARG A 465 8.35 -7.68 -18.51
CA ARG A 465 9.18 -7.38 -19.69
C ARG A 465 10.66 -7.65 -19.40
N GLY A 466 11.24 -8.67 -20.00
CA GLY A 466 12.66 -8.96 -19.89
C GLY A 466 13.08 -9.88 -18.75
N VAL A 467 12.19 -10.22 -17.81
CA VAL A 467 12.54 -10.99 -16.61
C VAL A 467 12.94 -12.42 -16.96
N ALA A 468 12.13 -13.12 -17.76
CA ALA A 468 12.46 -14.47 -18.20
C ALA A 468 13.74 -14.50 -19.06
N GLU A 469 13.97 -13.50 -19.91
CA GLU A 469 15.20 -13.39 -20.69
C GLU A 469 16.43 -13.19 -19.82
N ASP A 470 16.32 -12.42 -18.74
CA ASP A 470 17.43 -12.18 -17.82
C ASP A 470 17.74 -13.42 -16.99
N VAL A 471 16.72 -14.19 -16.57
CA VAL A 471 16.91 -15.52 -15.97
C VAL A 471 17.65 -16.44 -16.94
N ALA A 472 17.25 -16.45 -18.22
CA ALA A 472 17.89 -17.29 -19.25
C ALA A 472 19.36 -16.92 -19.53
N LYS A 473 19.72 -15.63 -19.36
CA LYS A 473 21.09 -15.13 -19.56
C LYS A 473 21.98 -15.35 -18.34
N THR A 474 21.43 -15.18 -17.14
CA THR A 474 22.21 -15.15 -15.89
C THR A 474 22.40 -16.52 -15.25
N SER A 475 21.52 -17.48 -15.55
CA SER A 475 21.62 -18.86 -15.04
C SER A 475 21.58 -19.88 -16.18
N SER A 476 22.71 -20.55 -16.42
CA SER A 476 22.82 -21.61 -17.42
C SER A 476 21.91 -22.81 -17.12
N GLU A 477 21.72 -23.12 -15.84
CA GLU A 477 20.83 -24.19 -15.35
C GLU A 477 19.37 -23.89 -15.65
N MET A 478 18.94 -22.63 -15.47
CA MET A 478 17.57 -22.19 -15.69
C MET A 478 17.25 -21.85 -17.15
N ARG A 479 18.27 -21.80 -18.02
CA ARG A 479 18.13 -21.36 -19.40
C ARG A 479 17.04 -22.10 -20.16
N LYS A 480 16.94 -23.42 -19.99
CA LYS A 480 15.91 -24.23 -20.66
C LYS A 480 14.51 -23.89 -20.18
N VAL A 481 14.31 -23.82 -18.86
CA VAL A 481 13.01 -23.46 -18.23
C VAL A 481 12.58 -22.07 -18.69
N ALA A 482 13.49 -21.10 -18.65
CA ALA A 482 13.20 -19.72 -19.03
C ALA A 482 12.89 -19.56 -20.53
N LEU A 483 13.65 -20.21 -21.42
CA LEU A 483 13.34 -20.21 -22.85
C LEU A 483 12.04 -20.95 -23.18
N GLY A 484 11.74 -22.03 -22.46
CA GLY A 484 10.45 -22.72 -22.53
C GLY A 484 9.31 -21.78 -22.19
N TYR A 485 9.40 -21.08 -21.06
CA TYR A 485 8.42 -20.07 -20.66
C TYR A 485 8.27 -18.94 -21.68
N ILE A 486 9.37 -18.43 -22.26
CA ILE A 486 9.30 -17.39 -23.31
C ILE A 486 8.52 -17.89 -24.53
N ALA A 487 8.67 -19.18 -24.88
CA ALA A 487 8.00 -19.75 -26.05
C ALA A 487 6.51 -20.04 -25.82
N THR A 488 6.12 -20.46 -24.61
CA THR A 488 4.76 -20.97 -24.32
C THR A 488 3.93 -20.05 -23.43
N GLY A 489 4.56 -19.16 -22.66
CA GLY A 489 3.93 -18.36 -21.60
C GLY A 489 3.72 -19.11 -20.27
N GLU A 490 4.12 -20.38 -20.18
CA GLU A 490 3.88 -21.24 -19.02
C GLU A 490 5.10 -22.12 -18.71
N ILE A 491 5.33 -22.43 -17.44
CA ILE A 491 6.36 -23.38 -17.03
C ILE A 491 5.86 -24.79 -17.33
N ARG A 492 6.67 -25.62 -17.99
CA ARG A 492 6.32 -27.01 -18.29
C ARG A 492 6.87 -27.95 -17.23
N ALA A 493 6.07 -28.94 -16.83
CA ALA A 493 6.49 -29.96 -15.87
C ALA A 493 7.74 -30.73 -16.34
N SER A 494 7.85 -30.99 -17.65
CA SER A 494 9.00 -31.67 -18.25
C SER A 494 10.31 -30.89 -18.12
N ASP A 495 10.27 -29.56 -18.25
CA ASP A 495 11.46 -28.72 -18.07
C ASP A 495 11.92 -28.71 -16.60
N LEU A 496 10.99 -28.68 -15.65
CA LEU A 496 11.30 -28.80 -14.22
C LEU A 496 11.81 -30.19 -13.83
N ALA A 497 11.26 -31.26 -14.42
CA ALA A 497 11.70 -32.62 -14.17
C ALA A 497 13.16 -32.83 -14.60
N GLU A 498 13.56 -32.24 -15.72
CA GLU A 498 14.95 -32.24 -16.16
C GLU A 498 15.86 -31.41 -15.25
N LEU A 499 15.40 -30.22 -14.83
CA LEU A 499 16.14 -29.40 -13.87
C LEU A 499 16.35 -30.15 -12.54
N ALA A 500 15.33 -30.89 -12.09
CA ALA A 500 15.33 -31.69 -10.87
C ALA A 500 16.31 -32.89 -10.90
N LEU A 501 16.86 -33.26 -12.07
CA LEU A 501 17.94 -34.26 -12.14
C LEU A 501 19.25 -33.74 -11.57
N TYR A 502 19.47 -32.43 -11.62
CA TYR A 502 20.76 -31.80 -11.30
C TYR A 502 20.68 -30.89 -10.07
N ASN A 503 19.50 -30.34 -9.78
CA ASN A 503 19.29 -29.40 -8.69
C ASN A 503 18.06 -29.78 -7.87
N PRO A 504 18.03 -29.56 -6.55
CA PRO A 504 16.79 -29.58 -5.80
C PRO A 504 15.83 -28.51 -6.34
N VAL A 505 14.58 -28.89 -6.60
CA VAL A 505 13.55 -27.96 -7.09
C VAL A 505 12.40 -27.92 -6.10
N TYR A 506 11.97 -26.72 -5.72
CA TYR A 506 10.74 -26.48 -4.97
C TYR A 506 9.78 -25.68 -5.84
N TYR A 507 8.50 -26.01 -5.78
CA TYR A 507 7.46 -25.34 -6.55
C TYR A 507 6.24 -25.08 -5.67
N GLU A 508 5.92 -23.82 -5.43
CA GLU A 508 4.75 -23.42 -4.63
C GLU A 508 3.45 -23.77 -5.38
N PRO A 509 2.65 -24.73 -4.87
CA PRO A 509 1.43 -25.13 -5.55
C PRO A 509 0.37 -24.02 -5.48
N TYR A 510 -0.43 -23.93 -6.53
CA TYR A 510 -1.58 -23.02 -6.64
C TYR A 510 -2.81 -23.81 -7.12
N PRO A 511 -4.04 -23.30 -6.94
CA PRO A 511 -5.24 -24.10 -7.11
C PRO A 511 -5.40 -24.70 -8.51
N ASP A 512 -5.12 -23.89 -9.54
CA ASP A 512 -5.25 -24.24 -10.95
C ASP A 512 -3.96 -24.84 -11.56
N ILE A 513 -3.10 -25.45 -10.75
CA ILE A 513 -1.88 -26.08 -11.25
C ILE A 513 -2.18 -27.20 -12.26
N SER A 514 -1.41 -27.23 -13.35
CA SER A 514 -1.55 -28.22 -14.42
C SER A 514 -1.44 -29.65 -13.87
N GLU A 515 -2.27 -30.55 -14.40
CA GLU A 515 -2.29 -31.97 -14.01
C GLU A 515 -0.91 -32.64 -14.18
N GLU A 516 -0.12 -32.15 -15.13
CA GLU A 516 1.20 -32.69 -15.45
C GLU A 516 2.21 -32.53 -14.31
N PHE A 517 2.04 -31.52 -13.44
CA PHE A 517 2.96 -31.26 -12.31
C PHE A 517 2.71 -32.21 -11.15
N ILE A 518 1.46 -32.59 -10.93
CA ILE A 518 0.98 -33.24 -9.70
C ILE A 518 1.73 -34.55 -9.38
N PRO A 519 2.05 -35.43 -10.35
CA PRO A 519 2.77 -36.66 -10.06
C PRO A 519 4.19 -36.44 -9.51
N TYR A 520 4.80 -35.28 -9.76
CA TYR A 520 6.18 -34.97 -9.40
C TYR A 520 6.30 -34.20 -8.09
N LEU A 521 5.19 -33.64 -7.58
CA LEU A 521 5.16 -32.84 -6.37
C LEU A 521 5.05 -33.71 -5.12
N ILE A 522 5.83 -33.37 -4.10
CA ILE A 522 5.73 -33.95 -2.76
C ILE A 522 5.85 -32.84 -1.70
N PRO A 523 4.91 -32.73 -0.75
CA PRO A 523 5.03 -31.78 0.35
C PRO A 523 6.26 -32.07 1.21
N GLN A 524 7.06 -31.04 1.54
CA GLN A 524 8.22 -31.17 2.43
C GLN A 524 8.27 -29.97 3.38
N GLY A 525 7.88 -30.19 4.64
CA GLY A 525 7.69 -29.10 5.60
C GLY A 525 6.61 -28.14 5.14
N ILE A 526 6.95 -26.86 4.94
CA ILE A 526 6.05 -25.86 4.33
C ILE A 526 6.25 -25.68 2.81
N LYS A 527 7.37 -26.14 2.25
CA LYS A 527 7.62 -26.13 0.80
C LYS A 527 7.03 -27.38 0.14
N THR A 528 7.01 -27.39 -1.18
CA THR A 528 6.64 -28.58 -1.96
C THR A 528 7.78 -28.86 -2.93
N ALA A 529 8.46 -30.00 -2.76
CA ALA A 529 9.55 -30.42 -3.61
C ALA A 529 9.02 -30.98 -4.93
N PHE A 530 9.74 -30.74 -6.02
CA PHE A 530 9.46 -31.24 -7.36
C PHE A 530 10.56 -32.23 -7.76
N TYR A 531 10.19 -33.47 -8.04
CA TYR A 531 11.13 -34.55 -8.37
C TYR A 531 11.25 -34.77 -9.89
N SER A 532 12.35 -35.38 -10.32
CA SER A 532 12.58 -35.72 -11.74
C SER A 532 11.70 -36.86 -12.26
N GLN A 533 11.10 -37.64 -11.36
CA GLN A 533 10.27 -38.80 -11.66
C GLN A 533 8.98 -38.76 -10.83
N PRO A 534 7.87 -39.34 -11.35
CA PRO A 534 6.64 -39.43 -10.59
C PRO A 534 6.84 -40.17 -9.26
N VAL A 535 6.35 -39.58 -8.18
CA VAL A 535 6.47 -40.14 -6.83
C VAL A 535 5.31 -41.11 -6.55
N SER A 536 5.58 -42.16 -5.77
CA SER A 536 4.56 -43.11 -5.33
C SER A 536 3.45 -42.42 -4.52
N LYS A 537 2.26 -43.03 -4.49
CA LYS A 537 1.14 -42.46 -3.73
C LYS A 537 1.37 -42.58 -2.23
N GLU A 538 2.06 -43.64 -1.81
CA GLU A 538 2.39 -43.95 -0.43
C GLU A 538 3.37 -42.93 0.14
N ASP A 539 4.46 -42.63 -0.59
CA ASP A 539 5.44 -41.62 -0.18
C ASP A 539 4.80 -40.22 -0.13
N PHE A 540 3.98 -39.90 -1.13
CA PHE A 540 3.22 -38.64 -1.16
C PHE A 540 2.29 -38.51 0.06
N ALA A 541 1.54 -39.57 0.41
CA ALA A 541 0.64 -39.55 1.56
C ALA A 541 1.43 -39.43 2.88
N SER A 542 2.54 -40.14 3.03
CA SER A 542 3.40 -40.06 4.21
C SER A 542 3.99 -38.65 4.39
N ALA A 543 4.46 -38.04 3.32
CA ALA A 543 5.00 -36.69 3.33
C ALA A 543 3.92 -35.63 3.60
N THR A 544 2.71 -35.81 3.05
CA THR A 544 1.56 -34.95 3.36
C THR A 544 1.19 -35.00 4.83
N ARG A 545 1.20 -36.20 5.45
CA ARG A 545 0.93 -36.37 6.88
C ARG A 545 1.95 -35.63 7.74
N THR A 546 3.24 -35.78 7.44
CA THR A 546 4.32 -35.07 8.13
C THR A 546 4.15 -33.55 7.96
N GLY A 547 3.83 -33.09 6.75
CA GLY A 547 3.53 -31.69 6.48
C GLY A 547 2.32 -31.16 7.26
N ASN A 548 1.28 -31.96 7.46
CA ASN A 548 0.12 -31.60 8.27
C ASN A 548 0.48 -31.43 9.76
N GLU A 549 1.40 -32.24 10.27
CA GLU A 549 1.92 -32.10 11.64
C GLU A 549 2.68 -30.79 11.81
N ASN A 550 3.56 -30.43 10.87
CA ASN A 550 4.30 -29.16 10.92
C ASN A 550 3.36 -27.95 10.86
N ILE A 551 2.38 -27.96 9.94
CA ILE A 551 1.36 -26.91 9.87
C ILE A 551 0.57 -26.83 11.18
N ARG A 552 0.19 -27.96 11.79
CA ARG A 552 -0.49 -27.97 13.08
C ARG A 552 0.36 -27.31 14.17
N HIS A 553 1.67 -27.55 14.18
CA HIS A 553 2.59 -26.86 15.08
C HIS A 553 2.62 -25.34 14.83
N ILE A 554 2.67 -24.90 13.57
CA ILE A 554 2.60 -23.47 13.22
C ILE A 554 1.29 -22.85 13.70
N ILE A 555 0.14 -23.45 13.39
CA ILE A 555 -1.19 -22.95 13.81
C ILE A 555 -1.26 -22.81 15.32
N ASN A 556 -0.82 -23.82 16.06
CA ASN A 556 -0.85 -23.81 17.52
C ASN A 556 0.06 -22.73 18.10
N ARG A 557 1.20 -22.43 17.46
CA ARG A 557 2.14 -21.39 17.90
C ARG A 557 1.74 -19.98 17.46
N ALA A 558 1.09 -19.84 16.31
CA ALA A 558 0.57 -18.56 15.84
C ALA A 558 -0.49 -18.00 16.79
N GLY A 559 -1.35 -18.85 17.36
CA GLY A 559 -2.29 -18.46 18.41
C GLY A 559 -3.18 -17.29 18.00
N ILE A 560 -3.12 -16.18 18.75
CA ILE A 560 -3.92 -14.97 18.46
C ILE A 560 -3.60 -14.35 17.10
N CYS A 561 -2.41 -14.59 16.55
CA CYS A 561 -1.98 -14.03 15.26
C CYS A 561 -2.77 -14.56 14.07
N LEU A 562 -3.54 -15.64 14.24
CA LEU A 562 -4.52 -16.09 13.25
C LEU A 562 -5.67 -15.10 13.05
N GLN A 563 -5.85 -14.13 13.95
CA GLN A 563 -6.82 -13.03 13.78
C GLN A 563 -6.28 -11.86 12.96
N GLU A 564 -4.99 -11.87 12.63
CA GLU A 564 -4.39 -10.88 11.74
C GLU A 564 -4.74 -11.26 10.29
N PRO A 565 -5.49 -10.43 9.54
CA PRO A 565 -6.10 -10.86 8.28
C PRO A 565 -5.13 -11.39 7.22
N GLN A 566 -3.94 -10.80 7.08
CA GLN A 566 -3.00 -11.24 6.04
C GLN A 566 -2.25 -12.50 6.46
N THR A 567 -1.94 -12.65 7.74
CA THR A 567 -1.42 -13.89 8.33
C THR A 567 -2.41 -15.04 8.12
N GLU A 568 -3.69 -14.79 8.42
CA GLU A 568 -4.78 -15.76 8.21
C GLU A 568 -4.81 -16.19 6.74
N ARG A 569 -4.88 -15.24 5.81
CA ARG A 569 -4.92 -15.47 4.36
C ARG A 569 -3.72 -16.26 3.85
N TYR A 570 -2.52 -15.89 4.27
CA TYR A 570 -1.29 -16.55 3.83
C TYR A 570 -1.24 -18.01 4.31
N LEU A 571 -1.57 -18.27 5.58
CA LEU A 571 -1.62 -19.64 6.11
C LEU A 571 -2.73 -20.47 5.47
N LEU A 572 -3.90 -19.87 5.25
CA LEU A 572 -4.99 -20.51 4.51
C LEU A 572 -4.59 -20.85 3.08
N TRP A 573 -3.89 -19.96 2.37
CA TRP A 573 -3.35 -20.24 1.04
C TRP A 573 -2.48 -21.50 1.03
N LEU A 574 -1.53 -21.61 1.96
CA LEU A 574 -0.65 -22.78 2.07
C LEU A 574 -1.44 -24.08 2.34
N ILE A 575 -2.37 -24.03 3.31
CA ILE A 575 -3.15 -25.19 3.75
C ILE A 575 -4.13 -25.63 2.66
N TYR A 576 -4.80 -24.67 2.05
CA TYR A 576 -5.79 -24.91 1.00
C TYR A 576 -5.15 -25.59 -0.21
N ASN A 577 -4.01 -25.07 -0.69
CA ASN A 577 -3.28 -25.67 -1.81
C ASN A 577 -2.78 -27.08 -1.50
N ARG A 578 -2.33 -27.32 -0.26
CA ARG A 578 -1.96 -28.66 0.19
C ARG A 578 -3.14 -29.63 0.21
N ALA A 579 -4.28 -29.19 0.73
CA ALA A 579 -5.50 -30.01 0.76
C ALA A 579 -5.98 -30.39 -0.65
N LEU A 580 -5.97 -29.42 -1.58
CA LEU A 580 -6.30 -29.67 -2.98
C LEU A 580 -5.31 -30.64 -3.64
N LEU A 581 -4.01 -30.41 -3.48
CA LEU A 581 -2.98 -31.27 -4.06
C LEU A 581 -3.12 -32.71 -3.57
N ALA A 582 -3.34 -32.91 -2.27
CA ALA A 582 -3.56 -34.21 -1.67
C ALA A 582 -4.85 -34.88 -2.16
N GLY A 583 -5.93 -34.11 -2.28
CA GLY A 583 -7.21 -34.60 -2.81
C GLY A 583 -7.11 -35.03 -4.28
N ARG A 584 -6.35 -34.29 -5.11
CA ARG A 584 -6.09 -34.64 -6.52
C ARG A 584 -5.19 -35.88 -6.66
N ARG A 585 -4.20 -36.05 -5.77
CA ARG A 585 -3.35 -37.25 -5.70
C ARG A 585 -4.06 -38.51 -5.17
N GLY A 586 -5.20 -38.33 -4.52
CA GLY A 586 -5.96 -39.42 -3.90
C GLY A 586 -5.50 -39.78 -2.48
N ALA A 587 -4.70 -38.93 -1.83
CA ALA A 587 -4.38 -39.02 -0.40
C ALA A 587 -5.55 -38.45 0.43
N ILE A 588 -6.70 -39.13 0.38
CA ILE A 588 -7.99 -38.58 0.82
C ILE A 588 -8.01 -38.27 2.32
N LYS A 589 -7.44 -39.14 3.15
CA LYS A 589 -7.40 -38.95 4.61
C LYS A 589 -6.58 -37.71 4.95
N GLU A 590 -5.40 -37.61 4.36
CA GLU A 590 -4.47 -36.50 4.55
C GLU A 590 -5.03 -35.18 4.00
N ALA A 591 -5.75 -35.22 2.87
CA ALA A 591 -6.43 -34.05 2.31
C ALA A 591 -7.54 -33.52 3.23
N ILE A 592 -8.37 -34.41 3.79
CA ILE A 592 -9.39 -34.05 4.78
C ILE A 592 -8.74 -33.48 6.04
N GLU A 593 -7.63 -34.06 6.49
CA GLU A 593 -6.88 -33.53 7.64
C GLU A 593 -6.34 -32.12 7.37
N SER A 594 -5.71 -31.88 6.22
CA SER A 594 -5.25 -30.54 5.80
C SER A 594 -6.43 -29.55 5.77
N ALA A 595 -7.56 -29.92 5.16
CA ALA A 595 -8.73 -29.06 5.09
C ALA A 595 -9.31 -28.73 6.48
N ASN A 596 -9.33 -29.70 7.40
CA ASN A 596 -9.72 -29.48 8.79
C ASN A 596 -8.76 -28.53 9.53
N LEU A 597 -7.45 -28.55 9.24
CA LEU A 597 -6.52 -27.55 9.78
C LEU A 597 -6.87 -26.14 9.28
N GLY A 598 -7.27 -25.99 8.01
CA GLY A 598 -7.74 -24.72 7.48
C GLY A 598 -9.02 -24.23 8.18
N LEU A 599 -9.98 -25.14 8.43
CA LEU A 599 -11.19 -24.82 9.19
C LEU A 599 -10.94 -24.48 10.68
N LYS A 600 -9.79 -24.87 11.25
CA LYS A 600 -9.37 -24.38 12.58
C LYS A 600 -8.93 -22.92 12.56
N ILE A 601 -8.38 -22.45 11.45
CA ILE A 601 -8.02 -21.04 11.25
C ILE A 601 -9.28 -20.23 11.00
N ASN A 602 -10.08 -20.64 10.02
CA ASN A 602 -11.33 -19.99 9.68
C ASN A 602 -12.44 -21.03 9.44
N PRO A 603 -13.38 -21.18 10.39
CA PRO A 603 -14.41 -22.21 10.32
C PRO A 603 -15.50 -21.91 9.29
N ASP A 604 -15.52 -20.73 8.67
CA ASP A 604 -16.61 -20.28 7.80
C ASP A 604 -16.32 -20.41 6.31
N ILE A 605 -15.14 -20.92 5.93
CA ILE A 605 -14.72 -21.08 4.53
C ILE A 605 -15.56 -22.18 3.84
N PRO A 606 -16.46 -21.83 2.89
CA PRO A 606 -17.29 -22.80 2.20
C PRO A 606 -16.49 -23.73 1.30
N GLU A 607 -15.41 -23.25 0.70
CA GLU A 607 -14.52 -24.01 -0.20
C GLU A 607 -13.95 -25.25 0.49
N LEU A 608 -13.43 -25.09 1.71
CA LEU A 608 -12.88 -26.18 2.52
C LEU A 608 -13.98 -27.14 3.01
N LYS A 609 -15.15 -26.62 3.38
CA LYS A 609 -16.31 -27.46 3.77
C LYS A 609 -16.78 -28.34 2.61
N ASN A 610 -16.92 -27.74 1.43
CA ASN A 610 -17.31 -28.43 0.20
C ASN A 610 -16.29 -29.51 -0.18
N LEU A 611 -14.99 -29.18 -0.07
CA LEU A 611 -13.89 -30.11 -0.31
C LEU A 611 -13.98 -31.34 0.60
N ILE A 612 -14.13 -31.13 1.92
CA ILE A 612 -14.27 -32.23 2.89
C ILE A 612 -15.50 -33.08 2.57
N GLN A 613 -16.65 -32.45 2.33
CA GLN A 613 -17.88 -33.16 2.03
C GLN A 613 -17.77 -34.02 0.76
N PHE A 614 -17.15 -33.48 -0.30
CA PHE A 614 -16.90 -34.22 -1.53
C PHE A 614 -16.00 -35.44 -1.29
N LEU A 615 -14.88 -35.24 -0.61
CA LEU A 615 -13.90 -36.29 -0.32
C LEU A 615 -14.48 -37.40 0.55
N GLN A 616 -15.25 -37.05 1.59
CA GLN A 616 -15.94 -38.01 2.45
C GLN A 616 -17.03 -38.79 1.72
N LYS A 617 -17.82 -38.12 0.87
CA LYS A 617 -18.94 -38.74 0.16
C LYS A 617 -18.48 -39.67 -0.95
N THR A 618 -17.46 -39.26 -1.71
CA THR A 618 -17.04 -39.98 -2.92
C THR A 618 -15.94 -41.00 -2.66
N GLY A 619 -15.05 -40.74 -1.70
CA GLY A 619 -13.84 -41.55 -1.50
C GLY A 619 -12.96 -41.62 -2.76
N LYS A 620 -13.05 -40.63 -3.66
CA LYS A 620 -12.33 -40.60 -4.94
C LYS A 620 -11.42 -39.38 -5.05
N PRO A 621 -10.33 -39.47 -5.83
CA PRO A 621 -9.50 -38.31 -6.16
C PRO A 621 -10.29 -37.21 -6.86
N ILE A 622 -9.89 -35.97 -6.63
CA ILE A 622 -10.51 -34.79 -7.24
C ILE A 622 -10.06 -34.69 -8.70
N LYS A 623 -11.03 -34.61 -9.62
CA LYS A 623 -10.78 -34.37 -11.05
C LYS A 623 -11.19 -32.95 -11.48
N ASP A 624 -12.30 -32.47 -10.95
CA ASP A 624 -12.77 -31.11 -11.17
C ASP A 624 -12.66 -30.32 -9.86
N ILE A 625 -11.85 -29.26 -9.90
CA ILE A 625 -11.60 -28.39 -8.75
C ILE A 625 -12.55 -27.18 -8.70
N SER A 626 -13.31 -26.92 -9.77
CA SER A 626 -14.21 -25.77 -9.89
C SER A 626 -15.16 -25.59 -8.68
N PRO A 627 -15.73 -26.65 -8.08
CA PRO A 627 -16.60 -26.52 -6.90
C PRO A 627 -15.88 -26.09 -5.61
N PHE A 628 -14.55 -26.16 -5.60
CA PHE A 628 -13.72 -25.83 -4.45
C PHE A 628 -12.97 -24.53 -4.64
N LEU A 629 -12.77 -24.07 -5.88
CA LEU A 629 -12.11 -22.79 -6.12
C LEU A 629 -12.90 -21.66 -5.44
N PRO A 630 -12.20 -20.72 -4.76
CA PRO A 630 -12.84 -19.48 -4.35
C PRO A 630 -13.41 -18.79 -5.59
N PRO A 631 -14.55 -18.09 -5.48
CA PRO A 631 -15.05 -17.29 -6.59
C PRO A 631 -13.91 -16.41 -7.07
N LYS A 632 -13.56 -16.47 -8.36
CA LYS A 632 -12.42 -15.72 -8.91
C LYS A 632 -12.53 -14.26 -8.44
N ILE A 633 -11.67 -13.88 -7.51
CA ILE A 633 -11.40 -12.48 -7.22
C ILE A 633 -10.41 -12.10 -8.31
N ASP A 634 -10.96 -11.73 -9.47
CA ASP A 634 -10.19 -11.27 -10.64
C ASP A 634 -9.30 -10.07 -10.30
#